data_AF-A0A660MQF5-F1
#
_entry.id   AF-A0A660MQF5-F1
#
_cell.length_a   1.000
_cell.length_b   1.000
_cell.length_c   1.000
_cell.angle_alpha   90.00
_cell.angle_beta   90.00
_cell.angle_gamma   90.00
#
_symmetry.space_group_name_H-M   'P 1'
#
loop_
_entity.id
_entity.type
_entity.pdbx_description
1 polymer ?
#
loop_
_entity_poly.entity_id
_entity_poly.type
_entity_poly.pdbx_seq_one_letter_code
_entity_poly.pdbx_strand_id
1 'polypeptide(L)'
;GIPNLKDLENFINFLRQNDLINDLSSITNMQNGKGIPNLKDLENFINFLRQNNILDDLPSITSMQNGKGIPDLKILGELMSELGRKGLKLKDFSGKRLGVEATLKLVKTAYEQKRKLN
;
A
#
# COMPACT_ATOMS: atom_id res chain seq x y z
N GLY A 1 8.27 -6.82 -18.03
CA GLY A 1 7.97 -7.78 -19.12
C GLY A 1 6.50 -7.72 -19.44
N ILE A 2 6.12 -7.95 -20.70
CA ILE A 2 4.71 -8.11 -21.07
C ILE A 2 4.23 -9.42 -20.46
N PRO A 3 3.16 -9.44 -19.63
CA PRO A 3 2.63 -10.68 -19.08
C PRO A 3 2.08 -11.57 -20.19
N ASN A 4 2.16 -12.88 -20.02
CA ASN A 4 1.43 -13.79 -20.90
C ASN A 4 -0.09 -13.69 -20.58
N LEU A 5 -0.93 -14.18 -21.50
CA LEU A 5 -2.38 -14.13 -21.34
C LEU A 5 -2.85 -14.85 -20.07
N LYS A 6 -2.22 -15.97 -19.73
CA LYS A 6 -2.60 -16.79 -18.58
C LYS A 6 -2.36 -16.08 -17.24
N ASP A 7 -1.25 -15.37 -17.12
CA ASP A 7 -0.91 -14.58 -15.94
C ASP A 7 -1.90 -13.42 -15.76
N LEU A 8 -2.28 -12.78 -16.86
CA LEU A 8 -3.31 -11.72 -16.86
C LEU A 8 -4.68 -12.25 -16.44
N GLU A 9 -5.11 -13.40 -17.01
CA GLU A 9 -6.36 -14.06 -16.61
C GLU A 9 -6.37 -14.40 -15.12
N ASN A 10 -5.29 -15.00 -14.61
CA ASN A 10 -5.17 -15.35 -13.20
C ASN A 10 -5.25 -14.10 -12.31
N PHE A 11 -4.58 -13.02 -12.69
CA PHE A 11 -4.65 -11.76 -11.96
C PHE A 11 -6.06 -11.15 -11.94
N ILE A 12 -6.73 -11.09 -13.10
CA ILE A 12 -8.09 -10.55 -13.19
C ILE A 12 -9.08 -11.42 -12.41
N ASN A 13 -8.95 -12.75 -12.47
CA ASN A 13 -9.76 -13.67 -11.68
C ASN A 13 -9.53 -13.49 -10.18
N PHE A 14 -8.27 -13.33 -9.75
CA PHE A 14 -7.95 -13.02 -8.36
C PHE A 14 -8.66 -11.75 -7.88
N LEU A 15 -8.62 -10.67 -8.68
CA LEU A 15 -9.30 -9.42 -8.34
C LEU A 15 -10.81 -9.59 -8.21
N ARG A 16 -11.45 -10.32 -9.14
CA ARG A 16 -12.90 -10.59 -9.09
C ARG A 16 -13.29 -11.43 -7.87
N GLN A 17 -12.54 -12.49 -7.56
CA GLN A 17 -12.80 -13.36 -6.42
C GLN A 17 -12.64 -12.66 -5.07
N ASN A 18 -11.90 -11.55 -5.04
CA ASN A 18 -11.65 -10.77 -3.83
C ASN A 18 -12.43 -9.45 -3.78
N ASP A 19 -13.36 -9.20 -4.72
CA ASP A 19 -14.10 -7.94 -4.86
C ASP A 19 -13.21 -6.69 -5.08
N LEU A 20 -12.02 -6.88 -5.65
CA LEU A 20 -11.01 -5.84 -5.91
C LEU A 20 -10.96 -5.39 -7.37
N ILE A 21 -11.93 -5.79 -8.20
CA ILE A 21 -11.91 -5.45 -9.63
C ILE A 21 -11.99 -3.94 -9.87
N ASN A 22 -12.67 -3.22 -8.96
CA ASN A 22 -12.75 -1.75 -8.99
C ASN A 22 -11.43 -1.08 -8.54
N ASP A 23 -10.55 -1.83 -7.87
CA ASP A 23 -9.21 -1.39 -7.45
C ASP A 23 -8.10 -1.72 -8.46
N LEU A 24 -8.46 -2.23 -9.64
CA LEU A 24 -7.51 -2.58 -10.69
C LEU A 24 -6.55 -1.43 -11.00
N SER A 25 -7.06 -0.20 -11.11
CA SER A 25 -6.23 0.99 -11.39
C SER A 25 -5.25 1.28 -10.25
N SER A 26 -5.71 1.21 -9.00
CA SER A 26 -4.87 1.36 -7.80
C SER A 26 -3.73 0.33 -7.78
N ILE A 27 -4.04 -0.95 -7.98
CA ILE A 27 -3.08 -2.04 -7.92
C ILE A 27 -2.07 -1.97 -9.08
N THR A 28 -2.54 -1.67 -10.30
CA THR A 28 -1.65 -1.52 -11.45
C THR A 28 -0.76 -0.29 -11.34
N ASN A 29 -1.24 0.81 -10.76
CA ASN A 29 -0.44 2.01 -10.49
C ASN A 29 0.72 1.74 -9.52
N MET A 30 0.48 1.03 -8.40
CA MET A 30 1.60 0.69 -7.51
C MET A 30 2.63 -0.22 -8.20
N GLN A 31 2.17 -1.07 -9.13
CA GLN A 31 3.00 -1.99 -9.93
C GLN A 31 3.56 -1.38 -11.22
N ASN A 32 3.41 -0.07 -11.45
CA ASN A 32 3.85 0.56 -12.69
C ASN A 32 5.34 0.27 -12.97
N GLY A 33 5.65 -0.23 -14.17
CA GLY A 33 6.99 -0.67 -14.57
C GLY A 33 7.47 -2.01 -13.98
N LYS A 34 6.70 -2.65 -13.09
CA LYS A 34 7.05 -3.92 -12.42
C LYS A 34 6.29 -5.15 -12.96
N GLY A 35 5.29 -4.95 -13.80
CA GLY A 35 4.45 -6.03 -14.33
C GLY A 35 3.39 -6.52 -13.34
N ILE A 36 2.77 -7.66 -13.63
CA ILE A 36 1.75 -8.27 -12.76
C ILE A 36 2.41 -8.63 -11.41
N PRO A 37 1.78 -8.28 -10.27
CA PRO A 37 2.32 -8.65 -8.97
C PRO A 37 2.31 -10.17 -8.79
N ASN A 38 3.21 -10.69 -7.95
CA ASN A 38 3.08 -12.05 -7.47
C ASN A 38 1.74 -12.19 -6.73
N LEU A 39 0.90 -13.15 -7.15
CA LEU A 39 -0.46 -13.28 -6.60
C LEU A 39 -0.47 -13.66 -5.12
N LYS A 40 0.53 -14.43 -4.65
CA LYS A 40 0.64 -14.78 -3.24
C LYS A 40 1.02 -13.57 -2.38
N ASP A 41 1.92 -12.72 -2.87
CA ASP A 41 2.27 -11.47 -2.18
C ASP A 41 1.09 -10.50 -2.16
N LEU A 42 0.34 -10.41 -3.27
CA LEU A 42 -0.87 -9.59 -3.33
C LEU A 42 -1.94 -10.12 -2.37
N GLU A 43 -2.16 -11.43 -2.33
CA GLU A 43 -3.08 -12.08 -1.39
C GLU A 43 -2.71 -11.79 0.06
N ASN A 44 -1.43 -11.93 0.43
CA ASN A 44 -0.94 -11.60 1.76
C ASN A 44 -1.17 -10.12 2.11
N PHE A 45 -0.93 -9.22 1.17
CA PHE A 45 -1.20 -7.79 1.35
C PHE A 45 -2.68 -7.51 1.58
N ILE A 46 -3.57 -8.05 0.76
CA ILE A 46 -5.02 -7.86 0.91
C ILE A 46 -5.53 -8.46 2.23
N ASN A 47 -5.05 -9.66 2.60
CA ASN A 47 -5.40 -10.28 3.87
C ASN A 47 -4.94 -9.45 5.06
N PHE A 48 -3.73 -8.88 4.99
CA PHE A 48 -3.24 -7.94 5.99
C PHE A 48 -4.17 -6.72 6.12
N LEU A 49 -4.62 -6.12 5.01
CA LEU A 49 -5.54 -4.98 5.05
C LEU A 49 -6.89 -5.33 5.68
N ARG A 50 -7.45 -6.50 5.33
CA ARG A 50 -8.72 -6.99 5.89
C ARG A 50 -8.61 -7.27 7.39
N GLN A 51 -7.55 -7.97 7.82
CA GLN A 51 -7.33 -8.29 9.23
C GLN A 51 -7.17 -7.05 10.12
N ASN A 52 -6.64 -5.96 9.55
CA ASN A 52 -6.49 -4.69 10.24
C ASN A 52 -7.65 -3.71 10.00
N ASN A 53 -8.71 -4.13 9.29
CA ASN A 53 -9.87 -3.31 8.95
C ASN A 53 -9.51 -1.98 8.25
N ILE A 54 -8.56 -2.03 7.32
CA ILE A 54 -8.08 -0.88 6.54
C ILE A 54 -8.08 -1.15 5.04
N LEU A 55 -8.95 -2.05 4.56
CA LEU A 55 -9.09 -2.29 3.13
C LEU A 55 -9.50 -1.01 2.37
N ASP A 56 -10.31 -0.16 2.99
CA ASP A 56 -10.73 1.13 2.44
C ASP A 56 -9.56 2.13 2.25
N ASP A 57 -8.41 1.89 2.91
CA ASP A 57 -7.20 2.69 2.73
C ASP A 57 -6.34 2.21 1.53
N LEU A 58 -6.73 1.13 0.84
CA LEU A 58 -6.01 0.58 -0.32
C LEU A 58 -5.69 1.66 -1.39
N PRO A 59 -6.62 2.55 -1.79
CA PRO A 59 -6.29 3.63 -2.72
C PRO A 59 -5.20 4.58 -2.21
N SER A 60 -5.20 4.88 -0.91
CA SER A 60 -4.18 5.74 -0.29
C SER A 60 -2.81 5.05 -0.27
N ILE A 61 -2.78 3.75 0.08
CA ILE A 61 -1.55 2.96 0.14
C ILE A 61 -0.95 2.79 -1.26
N THR A 62 -1.75 2.40 -2.24
CA THR A 62 -1.30 2.23 -3.64
C THR A 62 -0.83 3.54 -4.25
N SER A 63 -1.49 4.65 -3.93
CA SER A 63 -1.06 6.00 -4.36
C SER A 63 0.30 6.40 -3.77
N MET A 64 0.56 6.11 -2.48
CA MET A 64 1.89 6.26 -1.88
C MET A 64 2.93 5.35 -2.56
N GLN A 65 2.52 4.13 -2.91
CA GLN A 65 3.36 3.09 -3.52
C GLN A 65 3.46 3.17 -5.05
N ASN A 66 3.04 4.27 -5.70
CA ASN A 66 3.12 4.38 -7.16
C ASN A 66 4.52 4.03 -7.69
N GLY A 67 4.60 3.00 -8.55
CA GLY A 67 5.82 2.44 -9.12
C GLY A 67 6.76 1.71 -8.14
N LYS A 68 6.35 1.50 -6.88
CA LYS A 68 7.16 0.89 -5.82
C LYS A 68 6.74 -0.55 -5.49
N GLY A 69 5.62 -1.00 -6.02
CA GLY A 69 5.06 -2.33 -5.86
C GLY A 69 4.35 -2.55 -4.53
N ILE A 70 4.13 -3.81 -4.18
CA ILE A 70 3.54 -4.20 -2.89
C ILE A 70 4.47 -3.75 -1.75
N PRO A 71 3.97 -3.05 -0.72
CA PRO A 71 4.79 -2.62 0.41
C PRO A 71 5.18 -3.79 1.31
N ASP A 72 6.30 -3.64 2.03
CA ASP A 72 6.62 -4.52 3.15
C ASP A 72 5.57 -4.38 4.26
N LEU A 73 4.94 -5.51 4.65
CA LEU A 73 3.83 -5.53 5.59
C LEU A 73 4.25 -5.19 7.02
N LYS A 74 5.50 -5.49 7.41
CA LYS A 74 6.03 -5.12 8.71
C LYS A 74 6.20 -3.60 8.78
N ILE A 75 6.78 -2.99 7.75
CA ILE A 75 6.93 -1.53 7.67
C ILE A 75 5.57 -0.84 7.61
N LEU A 76 4.59 -1.40 6.89
CA LEU A 76 3.23 -0.86 6.87
C LEU A 76 2.56 -0.91 8.26
N GLY A 77 2.69 -2.03 8.98
CA GLY A 77 2.19 -2.15 10.36
C GLY A 77 2.86 -1.16 11.33
N GLU A 78 4.17 -0.94 11.19
CA GLU A 78 4.89 0.08 11.96
C GLU A 78 4.38 1.50 11.63
N LEU A 79 4.16 1.80 10.35
CA LEU A 79 3.59 3.07 9.91
C LEU A 79 2.21 3.30 10.52
N MET A 80 1.31 2.33 10.44
CA MET A 80 -0.02 2.44 11.04
C MET A 80 0.05 2.73 12.54
N SER A 81 0.90 2.02 13.27
CA SER A 81 1.11 2.23 14.71
C SER A 81 1.59 3.65 15.01
N GLU A 82 2.53 4.15 14.20
CA GLU A 82 3.12 5.47 14.39
C GLU A 82 2.16 6.61 14.01
N LEU A 83 1.35 6.40 12.97
CA LEU A 83 0.27 7.32 12.58
C LEU A 83 -0.78 7.42 13.70
N GLY A 84 -1.21 6.29 14.25
CA GLY A 84 -2.17 6.22 15.36
C GLY A 84 -1.69 7.00 16.59
N ARG A 85 -0.41 6.87 16.96
CA ARG A 85 0.21 7.65 18.05
C ARG A 85 0.16 9.16 17.84
N LYS A 86 0.07 9.62 16.60
CA LYS A 86 0.09 11.04 16.23
C LYS A 86 -1.27 11.57 15.78
N GLY A 87 -2.32 10.75 15.83
CA GLY A 87 -3.65 11.12 15.32
C GLY A 87 -3.69 11.33 13.80
N LEU A 88 -2.74 10.75 13.06
CA LEU A 88 -2.67 10.80 11.60
C LEU A 88 -3.29 9.55 10.98
N LYS A 89 -3.59 9.61 9.69
CA LYS A 89 -4.19 8.52 8.91
C LYS A 89 -3.42 8.30 7.60
N LEU A 90 -3.53 7.09 7.02
CA LEU A 90 -2.87 6.76 5.75
C LEU A 90 -3.26 7.73 4.62
N LYS A 91 -4.53 8.13 4.58
CA LYS A 91 -5.05 9.11 3.62
C LYS A 91 -4.35 10.46 3.63
N ASP A 92 -3.76 10.89 4.76
CA ASP A 92 -3.04 12.16 4.87
C ASP A 92 -1.76 12.17 4.00
N PHE A 93 -1.33 10.99 3.55
CA PHE A 93 -0.15 10.76 2.72
C PHE A 93 -0.49 10.33 1.29
N SER A 94 -1.78 10.20 0.95
CA SER A 94 -2.21 9.86 -0.40
C SER A 94 -1.66 10.87 -1.42
N GLY A 95 -1.23 10.37 -2.59
CA GLY A 95 -0.69 11.20 -3.68
C GLY A 95 0.76 11.64 -3.51
N LYS A 96 1.36 11.51 -2.31
CA LYS A 96 2.75 11.96 -2.08
C LYS A 96 3.81 11.07 -2.74
N ARG A 97 3.44 9.86 -3.20
CA ARG A 97 4.32 8.89 -3.89
C ARG A 97 5.65 8.62 -3.15
N LEU A 98 5.67 8.70 -1.81
CA LEU A 98 6.87 8.49 -1.00
C LEU A 98 7.22 7.00 -0.84
N GLY A 99 6.22 6.13 -0.86
CA GLY A 99 6.33 4.75 -0.40
C GLY A 99 6.26 4.64 1.12
N VAL A 100 5.85 3.47 1.60
CA VAL A 100 5.57 3.22 3.02
C VAL A 100 6.80 3.46 3.91
N GLU A 101 7.99 3.03 3.46
CA GLU A 101 9.22 3.21 4.23
C GLU A 101 9.62 4.68 4.41
N ALA A 102 9.58 5.47 3.34
CA ALA A 102 9.92 6.89 3.41
C ALA A 102 8.87 7.67 4.22
N THR A 103 7.58 7.31 4.09
CA THR A 103 6.51 7.87 4.92
C THR A 103 6.75 7.58 6.40
N LEU A 104 7.12 6.34 6.76
CA LEU A 104 7.45 5.97 8.15
C LEU A 104 8.60 6.82 8.71
N LYS A 105 9.69 6.98 7.94
CA LYS A 105 10.83 7.81 8.32
C LYS A 105 10.37 9.26 8.58
N LEU A 106 9.64 9.86 7.65
CA LEU A 106 9.13 11.22 7.77
C LEU A 106 8.24 11.41 9.02
N VAL A 107 7.32 10.48 9.25
CA VAL A 107 6.40 10.52 10.38
C VAL A 107 7.14 10.41 11.72
N LYS A 108 8.16 9.55 11.82
CA LYS A 108 9.03 9.45 13.01
C LYS A 108 9.80 10.76 13.25
N THR A 109 10.48 11.29 12.24
CA THR A 109 11.34 12.48 12.39
C THR A 109 10.57 13.78 12.67
N ALA A 110 9.43 14.01 12.00
CA ALA A 110 8.63 15.22 12.19
C ALA A 110 8.12 15.37 13.64
N TYR A 111 7.88 14.24 14.30
CA TYR A 111 7.44 14.22 15.69
C TYR A 111 8.55 14.46 16.70
N GLU A 112 9.74 13.92 16.45
CA GLU A 112 10.90 14.20 17.29
C GLU A 112 11.22 15.69 17.29
N GLN A 113 11.09 16.36 16.15
CA GLN A 113 11.24 17.81 16.04
C GLN A 113 10.17 18.55 16.86
N LYS A 114 8.89 18.17 16.76
CA LYS A 114 7.80 18.76 17.54
C LYS A 114 7.99 18.58 19.05
N ARG A 115 8.48 17.44 19.52
CA ARG A 115 8.77 17.18 20.94
C ARG A 115 9.94 17.98 21.50
N LYS A 116 10.90 18.39 20.67
CA LYS A 116 12.06 19.21 21.09
C LYS A 116 11.72 20.70 21.22
N LEU A 117 10.60 21.13 20.62
CA LEU A 117 10.14 22.53 20.61
C LEU A 117 9.11 22.83 21.72
N ASN A 118 8.65 21.81 22.44
CA ASN A 118 7.72 21.89 23.56
C ASN A 118 8.43 21.49 24.86
#